data_AF-A0A6N6VSM4-F1
#
_entry.id   AF-A0A6N6VSM4-F1
#
_cell.length_a   1.000
_cell.length_b   1.000
_cell.length_c   1.000
_cell.angle_alpha   90.00
_cell.angle_beta   90.00
_cell.angle_gamma   90.00
#
_symmetry.space_group_name_H-M   'P 1'
#
loop_
_entity.id
_entity.type
_entity.pdbx_description
1 polymer ?
#
loop_
_entity_poly.entity_id
_entity_poly.type
_entity_poly.pdbx_seq_one_letter_code
_entity_poly.pdbx_strand_id
1 'polypeptide(L)'
;MNVKAFKAYQSTNVTTAKPEKVLLMLYEGCIKFLRIAKVKMQEKKVAEKGKNISKALAIIAELINTLDHEVGGQLSMDLESLYMFIMDKLIEANINNKIEEIEIAEKLLLTLYEAWGDVVNNPRPDGVPSPKLQPELYAMYLNSKGIQAKEENQKNNASEKTTSAVSVNLSQDVKPNNVSANVVTKKAG
;
A
#
# COMPACT_ATOMS: atom_id res chain seq x y z
N MET A 1 27.28 20.15 -7.34
CA MET A 1 26.53 18.92 -6.97
C MET A 1 25.96 18.29 -8.23
N ASN A 2 26.28 17.02 -8.49
CA ASN A 2 26.03 16.33 -9.76
C ASN A 2 24.55 15.90 -9.90
N VAL A 3 23.72 16.81 -10.39
CA VAL A 3 22.29 16.58 -10.66
C VAL A 3 22.06 15.50 -11.73
N LYS A 4 23.05 15.27 -12.62
CA LYS A 4 22.98 14.24 -13.66
C LYS A 4 23.11 12.82 -13.09
N ALA A 5 24.01 12.60 -12.14
CA ALA A 5 24.17 11.28 -11.49
C ALA A 5 22.93 10.91 -10.65
N PHE A 6 22.33 11.88 -9.95
CA PHE A 6 21.10 11.65 -9.19
C PHE A 6 19.87 11.37 -10.07
N LYS A 7 19.76 12.02 -11.23
CA LYS A 7 18.71 11.75 -12.21
C LYS A 7 18.89 10.38 -12.89
N ALA A 8 20.13 10.03 -13.24
CA ALA A 8 20.46 8.74 -13.84
C ALA A 8 20.17 7.57 -12.87
N TYR A 9 20.50 7.70 -11.58
CA TYR A 9 20.16 6.70 -10.57
C TYR A 9 18.64 6.53 -10.38
N GLN A 10 17.88 7.63 -10.37
CA GLN A 10 16.42 7.56 -10.31
C GLN A 10 15.81 6.87 -11.54
N SER A 11 16.30 7.18 -12.75
CA SER A 11 15.79 6.55 -13.98
C SER A 11 16.12 5.05 -14.02
N THR A 12 17.35 4.64 -13.69
CA THR A 12 17.75 3.23 -13.75
C THR A 12 17.00 2.37 -12.72
N ASN A 13 16.73 2.90 -11.53
CA ASN A 13 15.94 2.19 -10.52
C ASN A 13 14.48 2.03 -10.93
N VAL A 14 13.88 3.03 -11.62
CA VAL A 14 12.49 2.92 -12.10
C VAL A 14 12.38 1.89 -13.23
N THR A 15 13.36 1.81 -14.15
CA THR A 15 13.32 0.88 -15.29
C THR A 15 13.62 -0.58 -14.92
N THR A 16 14.26 -0.84 -13.78
CA THR A 16 14.66 -2.19 -13.33
C THR A 16 13.93 -2.68 -12.08
N ALA A 17 13.08 -1.83 -11.49
CA ALA A 17 12.28 -2.20 -10.33
C ALA A 17 11.15 -3.16 -10.72
N LYS A 18 10.89 -4.15 -9.85
CA LYS A 18 9.68 -4.96 -9.94
C LYS A 18 8.45 -4.05 -9.81
N PRO A 19 7.31 -4.35 -10.49
CA PRO A 19 6.11 -3.52 -10.46
C PRO A 19 5.66 -3.15 -9.04
N GLU A 20 5.76 -4.08 -8.08
CA GLU A 20 5.33 -3.81 -6.71
C GLU A 20 6.25 -2.79 -5.99
N LYS A 21 7.54 -2.74 -6.35
CA LYS A 21 8.46 -1.73 -5.83
C LYS A 21 8.19 -0.35 -6.42
N VAL A 22 7.81 -0.27 -7.70
CA VAL A 22 7.41 1.00 -8.33
C VAL A 22 6.16 1.56 -7.65
N LEU A 23 5.18 0.71 -7.32
CA LEU A 23 3.99 1.10 -6.55
C LEU A 23 4.37 1.76 -5.21
N LEU A 24 5.24 1.11 -4.42
CA LEU A 24 5.69 1.68 -3.14
C LEU A 24 6.43 3.01 -3.32
N MET A 25 7.24 3.14 -4.37
CA MET A 25 7.94 4.41 -4.68
C MET A 25 6.96 5.54 -5.06
N LEU A 26 5.84 5.24 -5.72
CA LEU A 26 4.79 6.23 -6.00
C LEU A 26 4.19 6.76 -4.70
N TYR A 27 3.82 5.88 -3.77
CA TYR A 27 3.31 6.26 -2.46
C TYR A 27 4.31 7.11 -1.67
N GLU A 28 5.57 6.69 -1.60
CA GLU A 28 6.64 7.46 -0.94
C GLU A 28 6.80 8.85 -1.56
N GLY A 29 6.81 8.93 -2.89
CA GLY A 29 6.89 10.18 -3.64
C GLY A 29 5.71 11.10 -3.34
N CYS A 30 4.49 10.56 -3.33
CA CYS A 30 3.27 11.29 -3.01
C CYS A 30 3.34 11.87 -1.59
N ILE A 31 3.58 11.03 -0.58
CA ILE A 31 3.70 11.43 0.83
C ILE A 31 4.79 12.48 1.02
N LYS A 32 5.95 12.33 0.36
CA LYS A 32 7.03 13.31 0.38
C LYS A 32 6.57 14.67 -0.14
N PHE A 33 5.86 14.71 -1.26
CA PHE A 33 5.34 15.98 -1.80
C PHE A 33 4.30 16.61 -0.87
N LEU A 34 3.45 15.80 -0.22
CA LEU A 34 2.50 16.31 0.78
C LEU A 34 3.22 16.94 1.98
N ARG A 35 4.23 16.28 2.53
CA ARG A 35 5.04 16.83 3.64
C ARG A 35 5.72 18.14 3.26
N ILE A 36 6.29 18.23 2.06
CA ILE A 36 6.86 19.49 1.55
C ILE A 36 5.75 20.55 1.42
N ALA A 37 4.59 20.20 0.86
CA ALA A 37 3.47 21.12 0.70
C ALA A 37 3.00 21.70 2.05
N LYS A 38 2.92 20.89 3.11
CA LYS A 38 2.59 21.37 4.47
C LYS A 38 3.58 22.42 4.96
N VAL A 39 4.87 22.16 4.87
CA VAL A 39 5.92 23.12 5.26
C VAL A 39 5.79 24.41 4.45
N LYS A 40 5.59 24.32 3.13
CA LYS A 40 5.43 25.49 2.26
C LYS A 40 4.16 26.28 2.53
N MET A 41 3.09 25.61 2.95
CA MET A 41 1.85 26.25 3.38
C MET A 41 2.08 27.06 4.68
N GLN A 42 2.78 26.49 5.66
CA GLN A 42 3.16 27.18 6.90
C GLN A 42 4.08 28.38 6.65
N GLU A 43 5.03 28.24 5.72
CA GLU A 43 5.92 29.34 5.28
C GLU A 43 5.21 30.38 4.39
N LYS A 44 3.91 30.24 4.11
CA LYS A 44 3.13 31.08 3.19
C LYS A 44 3.70 31.15 1.76
N LYS A 45 4.47 30.14 1.34
CA LYS A 45 5.02 30.02 -0.03
C LYS A 45 4.02 29.36 -0.97
N VAL A 46 3.01 30.14 -1.39
CA VAL A 46 1.85 29.66 -2.17
C VAL A 46 2.25 28.91 -3.45
N ALA A 47 3.19 29.45 -4.24
CA ALA A 47 3.62 28.82 -5.49
C ALA A 47 4.32 27.48 -5.26
N GLU A 48 5.19 27.38 -4.25
CA GLU A 48 5.87 26.12 -3.91
C GLU A 48 4.91 25.09 -3.31
N LYS A 49 3.96 25.52 -2.48
CA LYS A 49 2.85 24.67 -2.00
C LYS A 49 2.09 24.08 -3.18
N GLY A 50 1.56 24.94 -4.06
CA GLY A 50 0.76 24.51 -5.21
C GLY A 50 1.52 23.52 -6.09
N LYS A 51 2.80 23.79 -6.38
CA LYS A 51 3.68 22.89 -7.14
C LYS A 51 3.79 21.48 -6.52
N ASN A 52 3.91 21.38 -5.21
CA ASN A 52 4.03 20.07 -4.55
C ASN A 52 2.68 19.34 -4.48
N ILE A 53 1.58 20.06 -4.23
CA ILE A 53 0.23 19.48 -4.28
C ILE A 53 -0.08 18.95 -5.69
N SER A 54 0.23 19.70 -6.76
CA SER A 54 0.02 19.24 -8.14
C SER A 54 0.81 17.96 -8.46
N LYS A 55 2.02 17.80 -7.91
CA LYS A 55 2.79 16.57 -8.08
C LYS A 55 2.18 15.37 -7.35
N ALA A 56 1.67 15.59 -6.14
CA ALA A 56 0.95 14.54 -5.41
C ALA A 56 -0.33 14.12 -6.15
N LEU A 57 -1.12 15.09 -6.63
CA LEU A 57 -2.30 14.84 -7.45
C LEU A 57 -1.97 14.05 -8.73
N ALA A 58 -0.87 14.37 -9.42
CA ALA A 58 -0.43 13.64 -10.60
C ALA A 58 -0.10 12.17 -10.29
N ILE A 59 0.51 11.88 -9.14
CA ILE A 59 0.78 10.50 -8.70
C ILE A 59 -0.53 9.77 -8.40
N ILE A 60 -1.46 10.42 -7.69
CA ILE A 60 -2.75 9.80 -7.35
C ILE A 60 -3.57 9.50 -8.62
N ALA A 61 -3.57 10.41 -9.60
CA ALA A 61 -4.20 10.17 -10.89
C ALA A 61 -3.57 8.98 -11.62
N GLU A 62 -2.25 8.84 -11.58
CA GLU A 62 -1.57 7.67 -12.15
C GLU A 62 -1.97 6.38 -11.42
N LEU A 63 -2.04 6.39 -10.08
CA LEU A 63 -2.51 5.24 -9.31
C LEU A 63 -3.92 4.79 -9.73
N ILE A 64 -4.84 5.74 -9.93
CA ILE A 64 -6.18 5.46 -10.45
C ILE A 64 -6.10 4.82 -11.84
N ASN A 65 -5.32 5.40 -12.76
CA ASN A 65 -5.20 4.91 -14.13
C ASN A 65 -4.60 3.48 -14.22
N THR A 66 -3.86 3.06 -13.19
CA THR A 66 -3.28 1.70 -13.12
C THR A 66 -4.21 0.66 -12.52
N LEU A 67 -5.39 1.04 -12.03
CA LEU A 67 -6.37 0.10 -11.49
C LEU A 67 -6.95 -0.77 -12.62
N ASP A 68 -6.93 -2.08 -12.41
CA ASP A 68 -7.62 -3.04 -13.28
C ASP A 68 -8.94 -3.43 -12.62
N HIS A 69 -10.05 -2.92 -13.16
CA HIS A 69 -11.38 -3.16 -12.62
C HIS A 69 -11.94 -4.54 -12.97
N GLU A 70 -11.45 -5.17 -14.03
CA GLU A 70 -11.86 -6.51 -14.44
C GLU A 70 -11.26 -7.56 -13.50
N VAL A 71 -9.98 -7.42 -13.17
CA VAL A 71 -9.27 -8.32 -12.24
C VAL A 71 -9.53 -7.94 -10.78
N GLY A 72 -9.53 -6.64 -10.46
CA GLY A 72 -9.63 -6.15 -9.08
C GLY A 72 -11.05 -6.08 -8.53
N GLY A 73 -12.08 -6.08 -9.38
CA GLY A 73 -13.49 -6.05 -8.98
C GLY A 73 -13.78 -4.98 -7.93
N GLN A 74 -14.51 -5.32 -6.86
CA GLN A 74 -14.91 -4.37 -5.81
C GLN A 74 -13.72 -3.66 -5.16
N LEU A 75 -12.58 -4.35 -4.94
CA LEU A 75 -11.41 -3.76 -4.32
C LEU A 75 -10.85 -2.59 -5.14
N SER A 76 -10.79 -2.76 -6.47
CA SER A 76 -10.35 -1.67 -7.35
C SER A 76 -11.30 -0.47 -7.31
N MET A 77 -12.62 -0.69 -7.24
CA MET A 77 -13.63 0.38 -7.16
C MET A 77 -13.53 1.13 -5.83
N ASP A 78 -13.28 0.41 -4.74
CA ASP A 78 -13.09 1.00 -3.41
C ASP A 78 -11.80 1.83 -3.35
N LEU A 79 -10.71 1.33 -3.96
CA LEU A 79 -9.44 2.06 -4.07
C LEU A 79 -9.59 3.32 -4.92
N GLU A 80 -10.27 3.23 -6.06
CA GLU A 80 -10.54 4.38 -6.91
C GLU A 80 -11.31 5.46 -6.13
N SER A 81 -12.39 5.07 -5.45
CA SER A 81 -13.20 5.97 -4.62
C SER A 81 -12.38 6.64 -3.52
N LEU A 82 -11.50 5.88 -2.87
CA LEU A 82 -10.59 6.41 -1.85
C LEU A 82 -9.58 7.40 -2.43
N TYR A 83 -9.01 7.10 -3.60
CA TYR A 83 -8.10 8.02 -4.28
C TYR A 83 -8.79 9.31 -4.72
N MET A 84 -10.02 9.24 -5.24
CA MET A 84 -10.82 10.44 -5.56
C MET A 84 -11.05 11.30 -4.32
N PHE A 85 -11.44 10.68 -3.19
CA PHE A 85 -11.57 11.39 -1.92
C PHE A 85 -10.26 12.07 -1.49
N ILE A 86 -9.11 11.39 -1.62
CA ILE A 86 -7.80 11.98 -1.32
C ILE A 86 -7.53 13.18 -2.24
N MET A 87 -7.86 13.11 -3.53
CA MET A 87 -7.72 14.25 -4.46
C MET A 87 -8.55 15.45 -4.01
N ASP A 88 -9.81 15.25 -3.63
CA ASP A 88 -10.69 16.30 -3.13
C ASP A 88 -10.08 16.99 -1.89
N LYS A 89 -9.51 16.21 -0.97
CA LYS A 89 -8.83 16.73 0.22
C LYS A 89 -7.65 17.62 -0.13
N LEU A 90 -6.85 17.23 -1.12
CA LEU A 90 -5.72 18.01 -1.58
C LEU A 90 -6.13 19.29 -2.33
N ILE A 91 -7.23 19.25 -3.08
CA ILE A 91 -7.81 20.43 -3.75
C ILE A 91 -8.31 21.43 -2.71
N GLU A 92 -9.09 20.96 -1.72
CA GLU A 92 -9.59 21.77 -0.61
C GLU A 92 -8.45 22.39 0.20
N ALA A 93 -7.41 21.61 0.52
CA ALA A 93 -6.20 22.10 1.16
C ALA A 93 -5.55 23.23 0.36
N ASN A 94 -5.47 23.07 -0.96
CA ASN A 94 -4.78 24.02 -1.82
C ASN A 94 -5.55 25.35 -1.94
N ILE A 95 -6.87 25.29 -2.13
CA ILE A 95 -7.73 26.46 -2.29
C ILE A 95 -7.82 27.24 -0.97
N ASN A 96 -8.08 26.52 0.13
CA ASN A 96 -8.41 27.15 1.42
C ASN A 96 -7.23 27.24 2.40
N ASN A 97 -6.03 26.78 1.99
CA ASN A 97 -4.84 26.72 2.84
C ASN A 97 -5.08 25.97 4.17
N LYS A 98 -5.83 24.87 4.12
CA LYS A 98 -6.11 23.98 5.26
C LYS A 98 -5.07 22.87 5.33
N ILE A 99 -4.20 22.93 6.35
CA ILE A 99 -3.14 21.93 6.54
C ILE A 99 -3.75 20.57 6.92
N GLU A 100 -4.83 20.60 7.68
CA GLU A 100 -5.53 19.44 8.22
C GLU A 100 -6.02 18.50 7.11
N GLU A 101 -6.42 19.08 5.97
CA GLU A 101 -6.86 18.31 4.80
C GLU A 101 -5.67 17.57 4.13
N ILE A 102 -4.46 18.14 4.16
CA ILE A 102 -3.24 17.43 3.74
C ILE A 102 -2.91 16.30 4.72
N GLU A 103 -3.14 16.50 6.02
CA GLU A 103 -2.87 15.48 7.04
C GLU A 103 -3.80 14.28 6.92
N ILE A 104 -5.08 14.50 6.61
CA ILE A 104 -6.04 13.43 6.30
C ILE A 104 -5.56 12.63 5.09
N ALA A 105 -5.21 13.31 3.99
CA ALA A 105 -4.69 12.69 2.78
C ALA A 105 -3.40 11.89 3.05
N GLU A 106 -2.44 12.48 3.76
CA GLU A 106 -1.18 11.82 4.13
C GLU A 106 -1.42 10.56 4.97
N LYS A 107 -2.32 10.63 5.96
CA LYS A 107 -2.64 9.48 6.82
C LYS A 107 -3.21 8.31 6.01
N LEU A 108 -4.14 8.59 5.09
CA LEU A 108 -4.73 7.56 4.24
C LEU A 108 -3.68 6.92 3.32
N LEU A 109 -2.84 7.73 2.68
CA LEU A 109 -1.75 7.25 1.83
C LEU A 109 -0.72 6.44 2.61
N LEU A 110 -0.42 6.82 3.87
CA LEU A 110 0.50 6.07 4.73
C LEU A 110 -0.07 4.70 5.09
N THR A 111 -1.36 4.62 5.45
CA THR A 111 -2.02 3.34 5.73
C THR A 111 -1.97 2.42 4.51
N LEU A 112 -2.23 2.93 3.30
CA LEU A 112 -2.13 2.15 2.08
C LEU A 112 -0.69 1.72 1.80
N TYR A 113 0.28 2.62 1.95
CA TYR A 113 1.71 2.30 1.79
C TYR A 113 2.16 1.17 2.72
N GLU A 114 1.76 1.21 3.99
CA GLU A 114 2.05 0.15 4.96
C GLU A 114 1.39 -1.17 4.58
N ALA A 115 0.14 -1.13 4.11
CA ALA A 115 -0.60 -2.30 3.66
C ALA A 115 0.07 -2.97 2.45
N TRP A 116 0.38 -2.20 1.41
CA TRP A 116 1.10 -2.71 0.24
C TRP A 116 2.51 -3.18 0.58
N GLY A 117 3.20 -2.46 1.48
CA GLY A 117 4.52 -2.85 1.95
C GLY A 117 4.52 -4.21 2.66
N ASP A 118 3.48 -4.51 3.44
CA ASP A 118 3.33 -5.83 4.04
C ASP A 118 3.07 -6.93 3.00
N VAL A 119 2.22 -6.68 2.00
CA VAL A 119 1.95 -7.66 0.93
C VAL A 119 3.21 -7.98 0.13
N VAL A 120 4.01 -6.96 -0.21
CA VAL A 120 5.23 -7.11 -1.02
C VAL A 120 6.33 -7.83 -0.27
N ASN A 121 6.53 -7.50 1.02
CA ASN A 121 7.61 -8.08 1.81
C ASN A 121 7.25 -9.44 2.41
N ASN A 122 5.96 -9.70 2.64
CA ASN A 122 5.43 -10.93 3.22
C ASN A 122 4.33 -11.53 2.32
N PRO A 123 4.65 -12.07 1.13
CA PRO A 123 3.67 -12.68 0.24
C PRO A 123 2.92 -13.81 0.93
N ARG A 124 1.60 -13.84 0.76
CA ARG A 124 0.70 -14.84 1.35
C ARG A 124 -0.29 -15.35 0.31
N PRO A 125 -0.81 -16.58 0.45
CA PRO A 125 -1.90 -17.06 -0.40
C PRO A 125 -3.15 -16.18 -0.29
N ASP A 126 -3.94 -16.16 -1.36
CA ASP A 126 -5.19 -15.42 -1.39
C ASP A 126 -6.15 -15.85 -0.27
N GLY A 127 -6.79 -14.87 0.36
CA GLY A 127 -7.70 -15.10 1.48
C GLY A 127 -7.01 -15.36 2.82
N VAL A 128 -5.66 -15.34 2.90
CA VAL A 128 -4.93 -15.39 4.17
C VAL A 128 -4.78 -13.97 4.75
N PRO A 129 -5.37 -13.69 5.93
CA PRO A 129 -5.24 -12.38 6.57
C PRO A 129 -3.78 -12.05 6.91
N SER A 130 -3.44 -10.76 6.93
CA SER A 130 -2.12 -10.33 7.42
C SER A 130 -2.04 -10.52 8.94
N PRO A 131 -1.06 -11.27 9.48
CA PRO A 131 -0.87 -11.35 10.93
C PRO A 131 -0.49 -10.00 11.55
N LYS A 132 0.14 -9.11 10.77
CA LYS A 132 0.57 -7.78 11.21
C LYS A 132 -0.58 -6.77 11.20
N LEU A 133 -1.36 -6.74 10.12
CA LEU A 133 -2.41 -5.73 9.92
C LEU A 133 -3.79 -6.19 10.40
N GLN A 134 -4.03 -7.50 10.45
CA GLN A 134 -5.30 -8.13 10.78
C GLN A 134 -5.09 -9.31 11.76
N PRO A 135 -4.48 -9.09 12.95
CA PRO A 135 -4.08 -10.16 13.87
C PRO A 135 -5.26 -11.01 14.35
N GLU A 136 -6.40 -10.40 14.62
CA GLU A 136 -7.61 -11.10 15.09
C GLU A 136 -8.19 -12.01 14.01
N LEU A 137 -8.30 -11.50 12.78
CA LEU A 137 -8.79 -12.29 11.64
C LEU A 137 -7.83 -13.43 11.30
N TYR A 138 -6.53 -13.19 11.43
CA TYR A 138 -5.51 -14.22 11.26
C TYR A 138 -5.63 -15.33 12.31
N ALA A 139 -5.83 -14.99 13.59
CA ALA A 139 -6.07 -15.97 14.65
C ALA A 139 -7.33 -16.81 14.38
N MET A 140 -8.42 -16.17 13.94
CA MET A 140 -9.64 -16.85 13.53
C MET A 140 -9.42 -17.79 12.34
N TYR A 141 -8.65 -17.35 11.34
CA TYR A 141 -8.26 -18.17 10.18
C TYR A 141 -7.52 -19.44 10.63
N LEU A 142 -6.50 -19.32 11.49
CA LEU A 142 -5.73 -20.47 11.99
C LEU A 142 -6.62 -21.49 12.72
N ASN A 143 -7.49 -20.99 13.60
CA ASN A 143 -8.45 -21.82 14.33
C ASN A 143 -9.39 -22.56 13.36
N SER A 144 -9.92 -21.87 12.34
CA SER A 144 -10.80 -22.47 11.33
C SER A 144 -10.13 -23.58 10.50
N LYS A 145 -8.80 -23.54 10.38
CA LYS A 145 -8.00 -24.54 9.65
C LYS A 145 -7.45 -25.65 10.54
N GLY A 146 -7.75 -25.63 11.85
CA GLY A 146 -7.19 -26.58 12.82
C GLY A 146 -5.67 -26.46 12.98
N ILE A 147 -5.09 -25.32 12.57
CA ILE A 147 -3.67 -25.04 12.71
C ILE A 147 -3.46 -24.42 14.09
N GLN A 148 -2.96 -25.21 15.04
CA GLN A 148 -2.54 -24.69 16.33
C GLN A 148 -1.26 -23.88 16.14
N ALA A 149 -1.27 -22.60 16.53
CA ALA A 149 -0.05 -21.81 16.60
C ALA A 149 0.91 -22.49 17.60
N LYS A 150 2.09 -22.93 17.15
CA LYS A 150 3.13 -23.39 18.08
C LYS A 150 3.68 -22.15 18.79
N GLU A 151 3.44 -22.06 20.10
CA GLU A 151 4.10 -21.08 20.95
C GLU A 151 5.60 -21.39 21.01
N GLU A 152 6.43 -20.55 20.38
CA GLU A 152 7.88 -20.56 20.65
C GLU A 152 8.13 -19.97 22.03
N ASN A 153 8.43 -20.85 22.98
CA ASN A 153 8.80 -20.52 24.34
C ASN A 153 10.19 -19.82 24.34
N GLN A 154 10.23 -18.50 24.39
CA GLN A 154 11.45 -17.73 24.66
C GLN A 154 11.87 -17.90 26.12
N LYS A 155 12.78 -18.84 26.39
CA LYS A 155 13.76 -18.63 27.47
C LYS A 155 14.90 -17.79 26.91
N ASN A 156 14.91 -16.50 27.25
CA ASN A 156 16.04 -15.77 27.87
C ASN A 156 15.98 -14.25 27.61
N ASN A 157 15.69 -13.53 28.70
CA ASN A 157 16.17 -12.21 29.11
C ASN A 157 16.05 -10.97 28.18
N ALA A 158 15.07 -10.15 28.59
CA ALA A 158 15.13 -8.70 28.84
C ALA A 158 15.27 -7.72 27.66
N SER A 159 14.27 -6.82 27.62
CA SER A 159 14.24 -5.51 26.98
C SER A 159 14.07 -5.49 25.46
N GLU A 160 12.82 -5.58 24.98
CA GLU A 160 12.23 -4.61 24.05
C GLU A 160 10.74 -4.92 23.82
N LYS A 161 9.86 -3.94 24.04
CA LYS A 161 8.46 -3.98 23.63
C LYS A 161 8.39 -3.78 22.12
N THR A 162 8.27 -4.85 21.34
CA THR A 162 7.76 -4.78 19.97
C THR A 162 6.94 -6.01 19.65
N THR A 163 5.75 -5.76 19.11
CA THR A 163 4.80 -6.66 18.47
C THR A 163 5.34 -8.07 18.15
N SER A 164 4.82 -9.06 18.87
CA SER A 164 5.02 -10.49 18.63
C SER A 164 4.54 -10.86 17.23
N ALA A 165 5.45 -11.00 16.27
CA ALA A 165 5.16 -11.56 14.95
C ALA A 165 5.27 -13.09 15.03
N VAL A 166 4.13 -13.77 15.01
CA VAL A 166 4.02 -15.23 14.86
C VAL A 166 4.39 -15.58 13.41
N SER A 167 5.54 -16.22 13.19
CA SER A 167 5.95 -16.67 11.85
C SER A 167 5.59 -18.15 11.65
N VAL A 168 4.47 -18.40 10.97
CA VAL A 168 4.16 -19.72 10.37
C VAL A 168 4.52 -19.63 8.89
N ASN A 169 5.31 -20.57 8.37
CA ASN A 169 5.69 -20.61 6.95
C ASN A 169 4.57 -21.25 6.10
N LEU A 170 3.49 -20.49 5.85
CA LEU A 170 2.32 -20.99 5.11
C LEU A 170 2.59 -21.34 3.64
N SER A 171 3.72 -20.90 3.06
CA SER A 171 4.09 -21.23 1.67
C SER A 171 4.36 -22.72 1.45
N GLN A 172 4.67 -23.48 2.51
CA GLN A 172 4.93 -24.92 2.42
C GLN A 172 3.75 -25.78 2.91
N ASP A 173 2.95 -25.27 3.83
CA ASP A 173 1.90 -26.06 4.52
C ASP A 173 0.49 -25.89 3.95
N VAL A 174 0.25 -24.85 3.13
CA VAL A 174 -1.02 -24.68 2.40
C VAL A 174 -0.84 -25.18 0.98
N LYS A 175 -1.17 -26.46 0.73
CA LYS A 175 -1.30 -26.95 -0.65
C LYS A 175 -2.39 -26.12 -1.36
N PRO A 176 -2.17 -25.68 -2.61
CA PRO A 176 -3.20 -24.98 -3.37
C PRO A 176 -4.41 -25.91 -3.46
N ASN A 177 -5.53 -25.46 -2.92
CA ASN A 177 -6.80 -26.14 -3.12
C ASN A 177 -7.06 -26.12 -4.63
N ASN A 178 -7.16 -27.30 -5.24
CA ASN A 178 -7.61 -27.45 -6.62
C ASN A 178 -9.00 -26.79 -6.73
N VAL A 179 -9.04 -25.56 -7.21
CA VAL A 179 -10.27 -25.00 -7.78
C VAL A 179 -10.45 -25.75 -9.10
N SER A 180 -11.30 -26.77 -9.06
CA SER A 180 -11.73 -27.51 -10.24
C SER A 180 -12.06 -26.54 -11.36
N ALA A 181 -11.28 -26.63 -12.44
CA ALA A 181 -11.66 -26.13 -13.74
C ALA A 181 -12.94 -26.84 -14.17
N ASN A 182 -14.10 -26.25 -13.86
CA ASN A 182 -15.31 -26.53 -14.62
C ASN A 182 -15.22 -25.72 -15.93
N VAL A 183 -14.48 -26.31 -16.86
CA VAL A 183 -14.61 -26.07 -18.29
C VAL A 183 -16.07 -26.36 -18.66
N VAL A 184 -16.89 -25.32 -18.81
CA VAL A 184 -18.15 -25.47 -19.53
C VAL A 184 -17.80 -25.59 -21.01
N THR A 185 -17.56 -26.81 -21.45
CA THR A 185 -17.70 -27.18 -22.86
C THR A 185 -19.19 -27.13 -23.21
N LYS A 186 -19.62 -26.13 -24.01
CA LYS A 186 -20.79 -26.29 -24.86
C LYS A 186 -20.34 -26.17 -26.31
N LYS A 187 -20.17 -27.34 -26.93
CA LYS A 187 -20.00 -27.54 -28.36
C LYS A 187 -21.34 -27.97 -28.94
N ALA A 188 -21.75 -27.30 -30.01
CA ALA A 188 -22.62 -27.72 -31.11
C ALA A 188 -23.98 -28.38 -30.82
N GLY A 189 -25.02 -27.73 -31.35
CA GLY A 189 -26.34 -28.24 -31.67
C GLY A 189 -27.05 -27.20 -32.51
#